data_AF-A0A923YXH7-F1
#
_entry.id   AF-A0A923YXH7-F1
#
_cell.length_a   1.000
_cell.length_b   1.000
_cell.length_c   1.000
_cell.angle_alpha   90.00
_cell.angle_beta   90.00
_cell.angle_gamma   90.00
#
_symmetry.space_group_name_H-M   'P 1'
#
loop_
_entity.id
_entity.type
_entity.pdbx_description
1 polymer ?
#
loop_
_entity_poly.entity_id
_entity_poly.type
_entity_poly.pdbx_seq_one_letter_code
_entity_poly.pdbx_strand_id
1 'polypeptide(L)'
;ASPVIDRGRVFAIGHGGRMAAHELSTGQRVWERNFAGVNQPWVAGDFIYVVTLDGELICVTRAEGKIKWIHQLPKYKKPKSKAGAFVWSGPVLASDRLLVAGSNHTLESISPYTGKPISVVKLSGAAYLPPIVAGNMVFLLTDDGKLTAYR
;
A
#
# COMPACT_ATOMS: atom_id res chain seq x y z
N ALA A 1 6.82 -9.00 2.76
CA ALA A 1 5.37 -8.89 2.72
C ALA A 1 4.74 -10.19 3.20
N SER A 2 3.68 -10.12 3.99
CA SER A 2 2.84 -11.27 4.33
C SER A 2 1.86 -11.54 3.18
N PRO A 3 1.69 -12.79 2.71
CA PRO A 3 0.64 -13.13 1.76
C PRO A 3 -0.76 -12.86 2.34
N VAL A 4 -1.71 -12.53 1.47
CA VAL A 4 -3.12 -12.34 1.86
C VAL A 4 -3.97 -13.43 1.23
N ILE A 5 -4.83 -14.05 2.04
CA ILE A 5 -5.80 -15.05 1.59
C ILE A 5 -7.18 -14.41 1.59
N ASP A 6 -7.85 -14.43 0.44
CA ASP A 6 -9.23 -13.98 0.30
C ASP A 6 -9.97 -14.82 -0.74
N ARG A 7 -11.19 -15.28 -0.41
CA ARG A 7 -12.10 -16.01 -1.32
C ARG A 7 -11.42 -17.12 -2.14
N GLY A 8 -10.67 -17.98 -1.47
CA GLY A 8 -10.00 -19.12 -2.11
C GLY A 8 -8.76 -18.75 -2.92
N ARG A 9 -8.25 -17.53 -2.82
CA ARG A 9 -7.00 -17.10 -3.51
C ARG A 9 -5.97 -16.60 -2.53
N VAL A 10 -4.71 -16.87 -2.86
CA VAL A 10 -3.52 -16.35 -2.19
C VAL A 10 -2.92 -15.24 -3.05
N PHE A 11 -2.70 -14.07 -2.47
CA PHE A 11 -2.02 -12.94 -3.12
C PHE A 11 -0.70 -12.69 -2.41
N ALA A 12 0.40 -12.71 -3.16
CA ALA A 12 1.73 -12.51 -2.63
C ALA A 12 2.51 -11.51 -3.48
N ILE A 13 3.30 -10.66 -2.82
CA ILE A 13 4.27 -9.76 -3.46
C ILE A 13 5.64 -9.96 -2.85
N GLY A 14 6.66 -9.99 -3.69
CA GLY A 14 8.05 -10.14 -3.29
C GLY A 14 8.91 -8.94 -3.65
N HIS A 15 10.05 -8.85 -2.97
CA HIS A 15 11.09 -7.87 -3.28
C HIS A 15 11.70 -8.08 -4.68
N GLY A 16 11.68 -9.32 -5.19
CA GLY A 16 12.22 -9.69 -6.50
C GLY A 16 11.39 -9.24 -7.71
N GLY A 17 10.52 -8.24 -7.57
CA GLY A 17 9.78 -7.68 -8.70
C GLY A 17 8.62 -8.51 -9.18
N ARG A 18 7.98 -9.30 -8.31
CA ARG A 18 6.87 -10.17 -8.68
C ARG A 18 5.75 -10.16 -7.67
N MET A 19 4.54 -9.92 -8.17
CA MET A 19 3.29 -10.14 -7.48
C MET A 19 2.50 -11.21 -8.22
N ALA A 20 1.93 -12.16 -7.50
CA ALA A 20 1.15 -13.24 -8.09
C ALA A 20 -0.11 -13.54 -7.28
N ALA A 21 -1.11 -14.07 -7.98
CA ALA A 21 -2.26 -14.72 -7.38
C ALA A 21 -2.22 -16.21 -7.65
N HIS A 22 -2.54 -17.00 -6.63
CA HIS A 22 -2.64 -18.45 -6.70
C HIS A 22 -4.00 -18.90 -6.19
N GLU A 23 -4.51 -19.99 -6.75
CA GLU A 23 -5.64 -20.71 -6.18
C GLU A 23 -5.20 -21.39 -4.88
N LEU A 24 -5.95 -21.20 -3.79
CA LEU A 24 -5.58 -21.70 -2.46
C LEU A 24 -5.59 -23.22 -2.39
N SER A 25 -6.54 -23.85 -3.09
CA SER A 25 -6.73 -25.30 -3.06
C SER A 25 -5.68 -26.08 -3.84
N THR A 26 -5.17 -25.52 -4.94
CA THR A 26 -4.27 -26.21 -5.87
C THR A 26 -2.86 -25.61 -5.95
N GLY A 27 -2.67 -24.38 -5.46
CA GLY A 27 -1.44 -23.60 -5.64
C GLY A 27 -1.24 -23.09 -7.08
N GLN A 28 -2.14 -23.39 -8.01
CA GLN A 28 -2.01 -22.97 -9.40
C GLN A 28 -2.03 -21.45 -9.52
N ARG A 29 -1.10 -20.91 -10.31
CA ARG A 29 -0.99 -19.47 -10.55
C ARG A 29 -2.13 -19.00 -11.46
N VAL A 30 -2.95 -18.08 -10.96
CA VAL A 30 -4.05 -17.46 -11.71
C VAL A 30 -3.52 -16.34 -12.59
N TRP A 31 -2.68 -15.47 -12.03
CA TRP A 31 -2.03 -14.39 -12.77
C TRP A 31 -0.74 -13.95 -12.07
N GLU A 32 0.09 -13.21 -12.81
CA GLU A 32 1.35 -12.62 -12.34
C GLU A 32 1.56 -11.23 -12.91
N ARG A 33 2.20 -10.35 -12.12
CA ARG A 33 2.64 -9.01 -12.53
C ARG A 33 4.02 -8.68 -11.97
N ASN A 34 4.74 -7.85 -12.71
CA ASN A 34 6.09 -7.44 -12.36
C ASN A 34 6.08 -6.21 -11.45
N PHE A 35 5.63 -6.38 -10.21
CA PHE A 35 5.67 -5.34 -9.18
C PHE A 35 6.61 -5.77 -8.07
N ALA A 36 7.57 -4.91 -7.73
CA ALA A 36 8.41 -5.10 -6.56
C ALA A 36 7.76 -4.41 -5.36
N GLY A 37 7.59 -5.12 -4.25
CA GLY A 37 7.02 -4.55 -3.05
C GLY A 37 7.33 -5.37 -1.81
N VAL A 38 7.35 -4.71 -0.67
CA VAL A 38 7.63 -5.33 0.64
C VAL A 38 6.45 -5.24 1.60
N ASN A 39 5.51 -4.34 1.32
CA ASN A 39 4.29 -4.17 2.08
C ASN A 39 3.28 -5.28 1.80
N GLN A 40 2.44 -5.57 2.80
CA GLN A 40 1.29 -6.44 2.62
C GLN A 40 0.28 -5.80 1.66
N PRO A 41 -0.20 -6.51 0.62
CA PRO A 41 -1.29 -6.04 -0.23
C PRO A 41 -2.58 -5.84 0.58
N TRP A 42 -3.41 -4.87 0.21
CA TRP A 42 -4.75 -4.73 0.77
C TRP A 42 -5.80 -5.21 -0.22
N VAL A 43 -6.58 -6.23 0.15
CA VAL A 43 -7.66 -6.77 -0.70
C VAL A 43 -9.00 -6.21 -0.23
N ALA A 44 -9.77 -5.61 -1.14
CA ALA A 44 -11.13 -5.16 -0.85
C ALA A 44 -12.03 -5.29 -2.09
N GLY A 45 -13.12 -6.04 -1.95
CA GLY A 45 -14.03 -6.34 -3.06
C GLY A 45 -13.31 -7.08 -4.19
N ASP A 46 -13.31 -6.49 -5.39
CA ASP A 46 -12.64 -7.06 -6.57
C ASP A 46 -11.29 -6.40 -6.88
N PHE A 47 -10.76 -5.62 -5.94
CA PHE A 47 -9.51 -4.90 -6.10
C PHE A 47 -8.47 -5.29 -5.05
N ILE A 48 -7.22 -5.16 -5.46
CA ILE A 48 -6.05 -5.30 -4.59
C ILE A 48 -5.23 -4.03 -4.73
N TYR A 49 -4.84 -3.47 -3.59
CA TYR A 49 -4.05 -2.25 -3.50
C TYR A 49 -2.66 -2.59 -2.99
N VAL A 50 -1.65 -2.04 -3.64
CA VAL A 50 -0.25 -2.39 -3.37
C VAL A 50 0.62 -1.14 -3.46
N VAL A 51 1.55 -1.00 -2.52
CA VAL A 51 2.61 0.00 -2.59
C VAL A 51 3.90 -0.67 -3.06
N THR A 52 4.46 -0.19 -4.17
CA THR A 52 5.70 -0.71 -4.77
C THR A 52 6.94 -0.06 -4.17
N LEU A 53 8.11 -0.68 -4.38
CA LEU A 53 9.42 -0.10 -4.05
C LEU A 53 9.74 1.15 -4.87
N ASP A 54 9.01 1.38 -5.97
CA ASP A 54 9.14 2.59 -6.78
C ASP A 54 8.24 3.74 -6.29
N GLY A 55 7.58 3.59 -5.15
CA GLY A 55 6.70 4.60 -4.59
C GLY A 55 5.40 4.73 -5.38
N GLU A 56 4.92 3.65 -5.98
CA GLU A 56 3.63 3.64 -6.66
C GLU A 56 2.59 2.95 -5.78
N LEU A 57 1.44 3.60 -5.58
CA LEU A 57 0.24 2.93 -5.10
C LEU A 57 -0.55 2.46 -6.32
N ILE A 58 -0.72 1.14 -6.45
CA ILE A 58 -1.35 0.51 -7.61
C ILE A 58 -2.64 -0.16 -7.17
N CYS A 59 -3.70 0.02 -7.96
CA CYS A 59 -4.92 -0.78 -7.86
C CYS A 59 -4.98 -1.78 -9.01
N VAL A 60 -5.12 -3.05 -8.67
CA VAL A 60 -5.27 -4.14 -9.65
C VAL A 60 -6.56 -4.92 -9.42
N THR A 61 -7.10 -5.50 -10.49
CA THR A 61 -8.24 -6.41 -10.39
C THR A 61 -7.80 -7.73 -9.75
N ARG A 62 -8.59 -8.20 -8.77
CA ARG A 62 -8.36 -9.47 -8.07
C ARG A 62 -8.43 -10.68 -9.01
N ALA A 63 -9.29 -10.59 -10.03
CA ALA A 63 -9.54 -11.68 -10.98
C ALA A 63 -8.39 -11.92 -11.96
N GLU A 64 -7.80 -10.85 -12.49
CA GLU A 64 -6.92 -10.95 -13.66
C GLU A 64 -5.58 -10.21 -13.47
N GLY A 65 -5.42 -9.47 -12.37
CA GLY A 65 -4.27 -8.62 -12.13
C GLY A 65 -4.18 -7.43 -13.08
N LYS A 66 -5.30 -6.99 -13.68
CA LYS A 66 -5.32 -5.82 -14.57
C LYS A 66 -5.18 -4.55 -13.74
N ILE A 67 -4.28 -3.66 -14.12
CA ILE A 67 -4.11 -2.37 -13.49
C ILE A 67 -5.33 -1.50 -13.82
N LYS A 68 -6.00 -0.99 -12.78
CA LYS A 68 -7.10 -0.04 -12.92
C LYS A 68 -6.60 1.40 -12.88
N TRP A 69 -5.67 1.68 -11.98
CA TRP A 69 -5.00 2.97 -11.86
C TRP A 69 -3.66 2.82 -11.13
N ILE A 70 -2.79 3.80 -11.35
CA ILE A 70 -1.51 3.97 -10.64
C ILE A 70 -1.49 5.39 -10.08
N HIS A 71 -1.11 5.51 -8.82
CA HIS A 71 -0.83 6.79 -8.18
C HIS A 71 0.64 6.85 -7.79
N GLN A 72 1.36 7.84 -8.30
CA GLN A 72 2.76 8.05 -7.97
C GLN A 72 2.87 8.83 -6.64
N LEU A 73 3.35 8.16 -5.60
CA LEU A 73 3.77 8.81 -4.36
C LEU A 73 5.14 9.47 -4.56
N PRO A 74 5.47 10.52 -3.79
CA PRO A 74 6.81 11.10 -3.78
C PRO A 74 7.88 10.02 -3.51
N LYS A 75 8.76 9.77 -4.49
CA LYS A 75 9.81 8.76 -4.36
C LYS A 75 11.08 9.30 -3.73
N TYR A 76 11.44 10.55 -4.00
CA TYR A 76 12.70 11.14 -3.56
C TYR A 76 12.50 12.54 -2.99
N LYS A 77 13.25 12.88 -1.94
CA LYS A 77 13.36 14.24 -1.42
C LYS A 77 13.95 15.20 -2.45
N LYS A 78 14.92 14.73 -3.25
CA LYS A 78 15.52 15.46 -4.37
C LYS A 78 15.31 14.67 -5.67
N PRO A 79 14.22 14.91 -6.42
CA PRO A 79 13.88 14.12 -7.61
C PRO A 79 14.94 14.16 -8.72
N LYS A 80 15.52 15.35 -8.99
CA LYS A 80 16.52 15.54 -10.06
C LYS A 80 17.78 14.69 -9.85
N SER A 81 18.22 14.55 -8.60
CA SER A 81 19.42 13.79 -8.23
C SER A 81 19.10 12.38 -7.71
N LYS A 82 17.82 11.97 -7.70
CA LYS A 82 17.33 10.72 -7.09
C LYS A 82 17.87 10.47 -5.68
N ALA A 83 17.98 11.53 -4.87
CA ALA A 83 18.57 11.44 -3.53
C ALA A 83 17.50 11.52 -2.42
N GLY A 84 17.72 10.76 -1.35
CA GLY A 84 16.82 10.65 -0.21
C GLY A 84 15.51 9.96 -0.58
N ALA A 85 15.57 8.67 -0.91
CA ALA A 85 14.39 7.88 -1.23
C ALA A 85 13.45 7.78 -0.02
N PHE A 86 12.16 7.96 -0.25
CA PHE A 86 11.15 7.77 0.78
C PHE A 86 10.70 6.32 0.83
N VAL A 87 10.47 5.84 2.05
CA VAL A 87 9.83 4.55 2.31
C VAL A 87 8.36 4.82 2.57
N TRP A 88 7.50 3.99 1.99
CA TRP A 88 6.06 4.06 2.14
C TRP A 88 5.53 2.77 2.75
N SER A 89 4.62 2.90 3.71
CA SER A 89 4.06 1.81 4.49
C SER A 89 2.54 1.84 4.43
N GLY A 90 1.95 0.67 4.15
CA GLY A 90 0.54 0.52 3.77
C GLY A 90 0.40 -0.22 2.42
N PRO A 91 -0.78 -0.21 1.79
CA PRO A 91 -1.92 0.64 2.10
C PRO A 91 -2.88 0.01 3.13
N VAL A 92 -3.67 0.85 3.77
CA VAL A 92 -4.82 0.43 4.60
C VAL A 92 -6.07 1.13 4.16
N LEU A 93 -7.16 0.39 3.94
CA LEU A 93 -8.45 0.99 3.58
C LEU A 93 -9.26 1.30 4.85
N ALA A 94 -9.56 2.57 5.06
CA ALA A 94 -10.38 3.04 6.18
C ALA A 94 -11.28 4.20 5.72
N SER A 95 -12.55 4.20 6.12
CA SER A 95 -13.49 5.28 5.81
C SER A 95 -13.48 5.70 4.33
N ASP A 96 -13.45 4.70 3.44
CA ASP A 96 -13.40 4.88 1.97
C ASP A 96 -12.14 5.60 1.44
N ARG A 97 -11.03 5.47 2.16
CA ARG A 97 -9.74 6.07 1.82
C ARG A 97 -8.62 5.05 1.97
N LEU A 98 -7.75 4.98 0.98
CA LEU A 98 -6.48 4.28 1.11
C LEU A 98 -5.51 5.19 1.85
N LEU A 99 -5.00 4.71 2.97
CA LEU A 99 -4.04 5.39 3.80
C LEU A 99 -2.65 4.80 3.57
N VAL A 100 -1.69 5.67 3.26
CA VAL A 100 -0.28 5.32 3.11
C VAL A 100 0.56 6.29 3.92
N ALA A 101 1.37 5.76 4.83
CA ALA A 101 2.25 6.56 5.68
C ALA A 101 3.67 6.51 5.13
N GLY A 102 4.41 7.62 5.23
CA GLY A 102 5.72 7.75 4.60
C GLY A 102 6.82 8.23 5.55
N SER A 103 8.05 7.87 5.20
CA SER A 103 9.25 8.41 5.84
C SER A 103 9.52 9.89 5.51
N ASN A 104 8.67 10.50 4.69
CA ASN A 104 8.61 11.93 4.41
C ASN A 104 7.74 12.70 5.42
N HIS A 105 7.33 12.06 6.52
CA HIS A 105 6.50 12.65 7.58
C HIS A 105 5.09 12.98 7.09
N THR A 106 4.53 12.17 6.19
CA THR A 106 3.14 12.33 5.75
C THR A 106 2.32 11.05 5.90
N LEU A 107 1.03 11.25 6.16
CA LEU A 107 -0.02 10.27 5.95
C LEU A 107 -0.88 10.76 4.79
N GLU A 108 -0.82 10.06 3.66
CA GLU A 108 -1.60 10.39 2.47
C GLU A 108 -2.89 9.58 2.42
N SER A 109 -3.99 10.23 2.06
CA SER A 109 -5.27 9.60 1.78
C SER A 109 -5.55 9.64 0.29
N ILE A 110 -5.79 8.48 -0.31
CA ILE A 110 -6.02 8.31 -1.75
C ILE A 110 -7.39 7.65 -1.96
N SER A 111 -8.11 8.08 -3.00
CA SER A 111 -9.37 7.46 -3.39
C SER A 111 -9.14 6.03 -3.91
N PRO A 112 -9.78 5.00 -3.32
CA PRO A 112 -9.66 3.62 -3.80
C PRO A 112 -10.23 3.42 -5.22
N TYR A 113 -11.11 4.33 -5.65
CA TYR A 113 -11.79 4.23 -6.94
C TYR A 113 -10.99 4.82 -8.10
N THR A 114 -10.30 5.94 -7.85
CA THR A 114 -9.69 6.76 -8.90
C THR A 114 -8.17 6.89 -8.79
N GLY A 115 -7.58 6.54 -7.64
CA GLY A 115 -6.17 6.80 -7.38
C GLY A 115 -5.84 8.28 -7.20
N LYS A 116 -6.84 9.17 -7.07
CA LYS A 116 -6.61 10.59 -6.84
C LYS A 116 -6.34 10.88 -5.36
N PRO A 117 -5.41 11.79 -5.03
CA PRO A 117 -5.16 12.18 -3.65
C PRO A 117 -6.38 12.94 -3.12
N ILE A 118 -6.75 12.67 -1.87
CA ILE A 118 -7.86 13.32 -1.16
C ILE A 118 -7.30 14.32 -0.14
N SER A 119 -6.32 13.90 0.66
CA SER A 119 -5.74 14.74 1.70
C SER A 119 -4.35 14.25 2.10
N VAL A 120 -3.54 15.16 2.65
CA VAL A 120 -2.23 14.85 3.22
C VAL A 120 -2.18 15.41 4.63
N VAL A 121 -1.84 14.56 5.60
CA VAL A 121 -1.64 14.95 6.99
C VAL A 121 -0.15 14.93 7.30
N LYS A 122 0.36 16.01 7.88
CA LYS A 122 1.74 16.08 8.35
C LYS A 122 1.88 15.32 9.67
N LEU A 123 2.90 14.48 9.76
CA LEU A 123 3.24 13.69 10.92
C LEU A 123 4.37 14.38 11.71
N SER A 124 4.52 14.02 12.98
CA SER A 124 5.62 14.53 13.81
C SER A 124 6.96 13.92 13.41
N GLY A 125 6.98 12.61 13.12
CA GLY A 125 8.13 11.86 12.64
C GLY A 125 7.88 11.11 11.34
N ALA A 126 8.89 10.37 10.90
CA ALA A 126 8.78 9.44 9.79
C ALA A 126 7.93 8.23 10.21
N ALA A 127 7.13 7.71 9.28
CA ALA A 127 6.36 6.49 9.50
C ALA A 127 6.93 5.34 8.65
N TYR A 128 7.30 4.25 9.33
CA TYR A 128 7.81 3.03 8.71
C TYR A 128 6.88 1.83 8.89
N LEU A 129 5.88 1.95 9.75
CA LEU A 129 4.86 0.93 9.98
C LEU A 129 3.56 1.32 9.26
N PRO A 130 2.80 0.34 8.75
CA PRO A 130 1.49 0.62 8.19
C PRO A 130 0.55 1.15 9.30
N PRO A 131 -0.41 2.04 8.96
CA PRO A 131 -1.47 2.43 9.88
C PRO A 131 -2.27 1.20 10.35
N ILE A 132 -2.85 1.24 11.54
CA ILE A 132 -3.70 0.17 12.06
C ILE A 132 -5.11 0.71 12.24
N VAL A 133 -6.12 0.00 11.74
CA VAL A 133 -7.52 0.37 11.93
C VAL A 133 -8.13 -0.49 13.03
N ALA A 134 -8.62 0.15 14.09
CA ALA A 134 -9.31 -0.52 15.18
C ALA A 134 -10.32 0.43 15.84
N GLY A 135 -11.48 -0.08 16.25
CA GLY A 135 -12.47 0.71 16.97
C GLY A 135 -12.92 2.00 16.24
N ASN A 136 -13.03 1.96 14.91
CA ASN A 136 -13.38 3.10 14.07
C ASN A 136 -12.35 4.26 14.10
N MET A 137 -11.10 3.94 14.47
CA MET A 137 -9.97 4.86 14.50
C MET A 137 -8.80 4.31 13.68
N VAL A 138 -7.93 5.20 13.24
CA VAL A 138 -6.64 4.87 12.61
C VAL A 138 -5.53 5.23 13.60
N PHE A 139 -4.72 4.25 13.95
CA PHE A 139 -3.53 4.41 14.79
C PHE A 139 -2.29 4.43 13.91
N LEU A 140 -1.38 5.36 14.21
CA LEU A 140 -0.10 5.47 13.51
C LEU A 140 1.03 5.74 14.51
N LEU A 141 2.07 4.92 14.43
CA LEU A 141 3.31 5.08 15.20
C LEU A 141 4.39 5.70 14.31
N THR A 142 4.97 6.81 14.76
CA THR A 142 6.12 7.46 14.12
C THR A 142 7.43 7.11 14.84
N ASP A 143 8.55 7.29 14.14
CA ASP A 143 9.90 6.94 14.62
C ASP A 143 10.41 7.80 15.80
N ASP A 144 9.80 8.95 16.02
CA ASP A 144 9.97 9.79 17.22
C ASP A 144 9.25 9.22 18.47
N GLY A 145 8.65 8.03 18.37
CA GLY A 145 7.97 7.34 19.45
C GLY A 145 6.53 7.79 19.70
N LYS A 146 5.96 8.62 18.82
CA LYS A 146 4.59 9.12 19.00
C LYS A 146 3.56 8.18 18.37
N LEU A 147 2.60 7.72 19.18
CA LEU A 147 1.39 7.06 18.73
C LEU A 147 0.25 8.08 18.60
N THR A 148 -0.26 8.28 17.37
CA THR A 148 -1.36 9.20 17.09
C THR A 148 -2.60 8.42 16.64
N ALA A 149 -3.77 8.85 17.08
CA ALA A 149 -5.04 8.26 16.68
C ALA A 149 -5.89 9.30 15.91
N TYR A 150 -6.39 8.89 14.75
CA TYR A 150 -7.24 9.68 13.86
C TYR A 150 -8.64 9.07 13.83
N ARG A 151 -9.67 9.92 13.69
CA ARG A 151 -11.07 9.53 13.59
C ARG A 151 -11.65 10.00 12.26
#